data_AF-X8AI50-F1
#
_entry.id   AF-X8AI50-F1
#
_cell.length_a   1.000
_cell.length_b   1.000
_cell.length_c   1.000
_cell.angle_alpha   90.00
_cell.angle_beta   90.00
_cell.angle_gamma   90.00
#
_symmetry.space_group_name_H-M   'P 1'
#
loop_
_entity.id
_entity.type
_entity.pdbx_description
1 polymer ?
#
loop_
_entity_poly.entity_id
_entity_poly.type
_entity_poly.pdbx_seq_one_letter_code
_entity_poly.pdbx_strand_id
1 'polypeptide(L)' 'MGKRYVDQSGAEILVTKAGAGTLSIGQTPLTIKEAKPLPASD' A
#
# COMPACT_ATOMS: atom_id res chain seq x y z
N MET A 1 -2.20 -7.41 -10.50
CA MET A 1 -1.31 -7.21 -9.34
C MET A 1 -2.11 -6.55 -8.23
N GLY A 2 -2.00 -7.00 -6.97
CA GLY A 2 -2.75 -6.43 -5.85
C GLY A 2 -2.29 -5.03 -5.44
N LYS A 3 -3.04 -4.34 -4.58
CA LYS A 3 -2.64 -3.04 -4.00
C LYS A 3 -1.73 -3.27 -2.80
N ARG A 4 -0.59 -2.58 -2.74
CA ARG A 4 0.32 -2.63 -1.60
C ARG A 4 0.01 -1.47 -0.68
N TYR A 5 -0.11 -1.74 0.61
CA TYR A 5 -0.32 -0.75 1.65
C TYR A 5 0.88 -0.76 2.60
N VAL A 6 1.22 0.41 3.13
CA VAL A 6 2.33 0.60 4.06
C VAL A 6 1.91 1.45 5.24
N ASP A 7 2.35 1.03 6.41
CA ASP A 7 2.26 1.78 7.65
C ASP A 7 3.53 2.62 7.89
N GLN A 8 3.40 3.65 8.72
CA GLN A 8 4.54 4.48 9.13
C GLN A 8 5.62 3.70 9.89
N SER A 9 5.26 2.63 10.60
CA SER A 9 6.21 1.74 11.28
C SER A 9 6.98 0.82 10.32
N GLY A 10 6.65 0.83 9.03
CA GLY A 10 7.27 -0.01 8.01
C GLY A 10 6.57 -1.36 7.76
N ALA A 11 5.41 -1.62 8.38
CA ALA A 11 4.61 -2.80 8.06
C ALA A 11 4.06 -2.72 6.62
N GLU A 12 4.08 -3.83 5.89
CA GLU A 12 3.60 -3.90 4.50
C GLU A 12 2.52 -4.98 4.33
N ILE A 13 1.47 -4.64 3.58
CA ILE A 13 0.34 -5.53 3.29
C ILE A 13 0.07 -5.54 1.78
N LEU A 14 -0.15 -6.72 1.21
CA LEU A 14 -0.61 -6.89 -0.17
C LEU A 14 -2.08 -7.32 -0.19
N VAL A 15 -2.94 -6.47 -0.74
CA VAL A 15 -4.36 -6.77 -0.94
C VAL A 15 -4.55 -7.35 -2.34
N THR A 16 -4.86 -8.65 -2.40
CA THR A 16 -5.08 -9.37 -3.66
C THR A 16 -6.53 -9.30 -4.17
N LYS A 17 -7.49 -8.98 -3.27
CA LYS A 17 -8.90 -8.78 -3.61
C LYS A 17 -9.44 -7.57 -2.85
N ALA A 18 -10.13 -6.68 -3.57
CA ALA A 18 -10.70 -5.47 -2.98
C ALA A 18 -11.88 -5.79 -2.05
N GLY A 19 -11.97 -5.03 -0.95
CA GLY A 19 -13.14 -4.94 -0.08
C GLY A 19 -13.68 -3.50 -0.07
N ALA A 20 -14.81 -3.28 0.60
CA ALA A 20 -15.47 -1.97 0.66
C ALA A 20 -14.89 -1.02 1.74
N GLY A 21 -14.07 -1.53 2.66
CA GLY A 21 -13.53 -0.77 3.78
C GLY A 21 -12.13 -0.19 3.54
N THR A 22 -11.72 0.72 4.42
CA THR A 22 -10.37 1.28 4.47
C THR A 22 -9.48 0.42 5.37
N LEU A 23 -8.25 0.14 4.94
CA LEU A 23 -7.26 -0.53 5.79
C LEU A 23 -6.66 0.44 6.80
N SER A 24 -6.58 0.01 8.06
CA SER A 24 -6.01 0.79 9.16
C SER A 24 -5.34 -0.13 10.19
N ILE A 25 -4.40 0.44 10.95
CA ILE A 25 -3.87 -0.16 12.19
C ILE A 25 -4.39 0.69 13.35
N GLY A 26 -5.26 0.11 14.18
CA GLY A 26 -5.99 0.86 15.19
C GLY A 26 -6.87 1.94 14.53
N GLN A 27 -6.60 3.21 14.82
CA GLN A 27 -7.32 4.35 14.23
C GLN A 27 -6.57 4.98 13.04
N THR A 28 -5.37 4.49 12.69
CA THR A 28 -4.51 5.10 11.67
C THR A 28 -4.72 4.41 10.32
N PRO A 29 -5.20 5.12 9.28
CA PRO A 29 -5.34 4.55 7.93
C PRO A 29 -3.99 4.25 7.28
N LEU A 30 -3.90 3.15 6.55
CA LEU A 30 -2.71 2.79 5.78
C LEU A 30 -2.61 3.57 4.48
N THR A 31 -1.39 3.84 4.05
CA THR A 31 -1.11 4.51 2.78
C THR A 31 -0.83 3.50 1.67
N ILE A 32 -1.17 3.82 0.42
CA ILE A 32 -0.81 2.95 -0.71
C ILE A 32 0.68 3.12 -1.01
N LYS A 33 1.40 2.01 -1.02
CA LYS A 33 2.79 1.95 -1.46
C LYS A 33 2.82 1.83 -2.97
N GLU A 34 2.81 2.99 -3.63
CA GLU A 34 2.97 3.06 -5.07
C GLU A 34 4.40 2.68 -5.47
N ALA A 35 4.52 1.99 -6.61
CA ALA A 35 5.83 1.79 -7.21
C ALA A 35 6.31 3.15 -7.72
N LYS A 36 7.45 3.63 -7.22
CA LYS A 36 8.12 4.76 -7.85
C LYS A 36 8.46 4.34 -9.28
N PRO A 37 8.02 5.06 -10.33
CA PRO A 37 8.41 4.73 -11.69
C PRO A 37 9.93 4.66 -11.73
N LEU A 38 10.45 3.56 -12.27
CA LEU A 38 11.88 3.45 -12.49
C LEU A 38 12.30 4.63 -13.36
N PRO A 39 13.43 5.30 -13.06
CA PRO A 39 13.97 6.26 -14.00
C PRO A 39 14.13 5.55 -15.34
N ALA A 40 13.52 6.09 -16.39
CA ALA A 40 13.70 5.54 -17.73
C ALA A 40 15.20 5.52 -18.02
N SER A 41 15.74 4.34 -18.32
CA SER A 41 17.08 4.23 -18.89
C SER A 41 16.99 4.70 -20.33
N ASP A 42 17.49 5.90 -20.59
CA ASP A 42 17.85 6.41 -21.92
C ASP A 42 19.39 6.43 -22.00
#